data_AF-A0A950DEN0-F1
#
_entry.id   AF-A0A950DEN0-F1
#
_cell.length_a   1.000
_cell.length_b   1.000
_cell.length_c   1.000
_cell.angle_alpha   90.00
_cell.angle_beta   90.00
_cell.angle_gamma   90.00
#
_symmetry.space_group_name_H-M   'P 1'
#
loop_
_entity.id
_entity.type
_entity.pdbx_description
1 polymer ?
#
loop_
_entity_poly.entity_id
_entity_poly.type
_entity_poly.pdbx_seq_one_letter_code
_entity_poly.pdbx_strand_id
1 'polypeptide(L)' 'MADQVEKAERAVSALFRLGISAILPVWALAMIVLGAEYGSGWWLGTGLVVGAIGVLFLAGSPIANLIYPSR' A
#
# COMPACT_ATOMS: atom_id res chain seq x y z
N MET A 1 21.29 -25.19 -2.45
CA MET A 1 20.40 -24.91 -1.30
C MET A 1 20.35 -23.42 -0.98
N ALA A 2 21.48 -22.69 -0.96
CA ALA A 2 21.52 -21.23 -0.75
C ALA A 2 20.65 -20.44 -1.77
N ASP A 3 20.69 -20.76 -3.07
CA ASP A 3 19.88 -20.09 -4.10
C ASP A 3 18.35 -20.20 -3.90
N GLN A 4 17.87 -21.30 -3.32
CA GLN A 4 16.45 -21.51 -3.06
C GLN A 4 15.99 -20.69 -1.85
N VAL A 5 16.86 -20.56 -0.84
CA VAL A 5 16.61 -19.74 0.36
C VAL A 5 16.62 -18.25 -0.01
N GLU A 6 17.57 -17.81 -0.82
CA GLU A 6 17.66 -16.40 -1.24
C GLU A 6 16.48 -15.99 -2.15
N LYS A 7 16.01 -16.88 -3.03
CA LYS A 7 14.77 -16.66 -3.79
C LYS A 7 13.54 -16.62 -2.88
N ALA A 8 13.47 -17.48 -1.87
CA ALA A 8 12.37 -17.50 -0.91
C ALA A 8 12.33 -16.22 -0.06
N GLU A 9 13.48 -15.74 0.42
CA GLU A 9 13.56 -14.46 1.15
C GLU A 9 13.14 -13.27 0.29
N ARG A 10 13.58 -13.22 -0.97
CA ARG A 10 13.16 -12.17 -1.91
C ARG A 10 11.66 -12.22 -2.18
N ALA A 11 11.09 -13.42 -2.35
CA ALA A 11 9.66 -13.61 -2.56
C ALA A 11 8.84 -13.23 -1.32
N VAL A 12 9.28 -13.63 -0.12
CA VAL A 12 8.65 -13.27 1.15
C VAL A 12 8.75 -11.77 1.40
N SER A 13 9.90 -11.16 1.15
CA SER A 13 10.08 -9.70 1.27
C SER A 13 9.17 -8.93 0.31
N ALA A 14 9.01 -9.41 -0.92
CA ALA A 14 8.06 -8.85 -1.89
C ALA A 14 6.59 -9.02 -1.44
N LEU A 15 6.23 -10.17 -0.87
CA LEU A 15 4.91 -10.45 -0.30
C LEU A 15 4.59 -9.56 0.92
N PHE A 16 5.55 -9.36 1.83
CA PHE A 16 5.40 -8.45 2.96
C PHE A 16 5.24 -7.01 2.48
N ARG A 17 6.04 -6.58 1.50
CA ARG A 17 5.87 -5.26 0.87
C ARG A 17 4.50 -5.12 0.21
N LEU A 18 4.01 -6.15 -0.49
CA LEU A 18 2.68 -6.19 -1.07
C LEU A 18 1.59 -6.06 0.00
N GLY A 19 1.65 -6.90 1.04
CA GLY A 19 0.68 -6.89 2.13
C GLY A 19 0.64 -5.56 2.86
N ILE A 20 1.79 -4.99 3.18
CA ILE A 20 1.88 -3.66 3.83
C ILE A 20 1.40 -2.56 2.88
N SER A 21 1.77 -2.61 1.59
CA SER A 21 1.32 -1.62 0.61
C SER A 21 -0.17 -1.68 0.32
N ALA A 22 -0.82 -2.84 0.51
CA ALA A 22 -2.26 -3.00 0.36
C ALA A 22 -3.01 -2.63 1.65
N ILE A 23 -2.41 -2.86 2.82
CA ILE A 23 -2.97 -2.46 4.12
C ILE A 23 -3.10 -0.94 4.22
N LEU A 24 -2.09 -0.17 3.78
CA LEU A 24 -2.12 1.29 3.86
C LEU A 24 -3.32 1.96 3.15
N PRO A 25 -3.64 1.66 1.88
CA PRO A 25 -4.80 2.23 1.20
C PRO A 25 -6.13 1.71 1.77
N VAL A 26 -6.20 0.46 2.24
CA VAL A 26 -7.39 -0.05 2.94
C VAL A 26 -7.62 0.70 4.26
N TRP A 27 -6.55 0.99 4.98
CA TRP A 27 -6.60 1.72 6.24
C TRP A 27 -6.92 3.20 6.04
N ALA A 28 -6.41 3.81 4.97
CA ALA A 28 -6.78 5.14 4.53
C ALA A 28 -8.29 5.25 4.23
N LEU A 29 -8.86 4.27 3.52
CA LEU A 29 -10.30 4.20 3.28
C LEU A 29 -11.10 4.10 4.58
N ALA A 30 -10.66 3.27 5.54
CA ALA A 30 -11.30 3.17 6.84
C ALA A 30 -11.28 4.51 7.61
N MET A 31 -10.16 5.24 7.58
CA MET A 31 -10.08 6.57 8.19
C MET A 31 -11.00 7.60 7.54
N ILE A 32 -11.16 7.55 6.21
CA ILE A 32 -12.07 8.45 5.48
C ILE A 32 -13.52 8.16 5.86
N VAL A 33 -13.91 6.88 5.94
CA VAL A 33 -15.26 6.46 6.34
C VAL A 33 -15.55 6.91 7.78
N LEU A 34 -14.65 6.62 8.72
CA LEU A 34 -14.80 7.05 10.11
C LEU A 34 -14.83 8.59 10.21
N GLY A 35 -13.97 9.29 9.48
CA GLY A 35 -13.96 10.74 9.45
C GLY A 35 -15.27 11.35 8.93
N ALA A 36 -15.89 10.72 7.94
CA ALA A 36 -17.20 11.12 7.43
C ALA A 36 -18.33 10.85 8.44
N GLU A 37 -18.32 9.70 9.12
CA GLU A 37 -19.32 9.35 10.14
C GLU A 37 -19.24 10.26 11.38
N TYR A 38 -18.04 10.59 11.85
CA TYR A 38 -17.84 11.44 13.02
C TYR A 38 -17.79 12.95 12.70
N GLY A 39 -17.94 13.34 11.42
CA GLY A 39 -17.84 14.74 10.98
C GLY A 39 -16.48 15.38 11.29
N SER A 40 -15.42 14.58 11.40
CA SER A 40 -14.10 15.03 11.84
C SER A 40 -13.19 15.27 10.64
N GLY A 41 -12.96 16.55 10.33
CA GLY A 41 -12.04 16.97 9.28
C GLY A 41 -10.60 16.47 9.49
N TRP A 42 -10.21 16.18 10.73
CA TRP A 42 -8.89 15.62 11.04
C TRP A 42 -8.72 14.21 10.49
N TRP A 43 -9.72 13.34 10.70
CA TRP A 43 -9.72 11.96 10.23
C TRP A 43 -9.82 11.87 8.69
N LEU A 44 -10.61 12.75 8.08
CA LEU A 44 -10.66 12.90 6.62
C LEU A 44 -9.32 13.35 6.05
N GLY A 45 -8.69 14.36 6.66
CA GLY A 45 -7.37 14.86 6.25
C GLY A 45 -6.28 13.78 6.36
N THR A 46 -6.20 13.08 7.49
CA THR A 46 -5.23 12.00 7.69
C THR A 46 -5.48 10.84 6.74
N GLY A 47 -6.74 10.43 6.54
CA GLY A 47 -7.09 9.38 5.58
C GLY A 47 -6.68 9.73 4.15
N LEU A 48 -6.87 10.99 3.75
CA LEU A 48 -6.52 11.45 2.39
C LEU A 48 -5.00 11.50 2.19
N VAL A 49 -4.23 11.97 3.19
CA VAL A 49 -2.76 11.99 3.15
C VAL A 49 -2.19 10.56 3.15
N VAL A 50 -2.66 9.69 4.04
CA VAL A 50 -2.20 8.28 4.09
C VAL A 50 -2.59 7.54 2.81
N GLY A 51 -3.78 7.80 2.25
CA GLY A 51 -4.22 7.27 0.97
C GLY A 51 -3.31 7.71 -0.19
N ALA A 52 -2.98 9.00 -0.25
CA ALA A 52 -2.05 9.54 -1.25
C ALA A 52 -0.65 8.92 -1.13
N ILE A 53 -0.12 8.79 0.09
CA ILE A 53 1.18 8.13 0.33
C ILE A 53 1.13 6.65 -0.08
N GLY A 54 0.05 5.94 0.27
CA GLY A 54 -0.16 4.55 -0.12
C GLY A 54 -0.20 4.37 -1.64
N VAL A 55 -0.90 5.26 -2.35
CA VAL A 55 -0.97 5.26 -3.83
C VAL A 55 0.39 5.61 -4.44
N LEU A 56 1.13 6.57 -3.91
CA LEU A 56 2.49 6.90 -4.37
C LEU A 56 3.46 5.73 -4.16
N PHE A 57 3.37 5.05 -3.01
CA PHE A 57 4.14 3.84 -2.74
C PHE A 57 3.77 2.71 -3.70
N LEU A 58 2.49 2.56 -4.03
CA LEU A 58 2.04 1.57 -5.01
C LEU A 58 2.56 1.93 -6.41
N ALA A 59 2.43 3.18 -6.85
CA ALA A 59 2.87 3.68 -8.15
C ALA A 59 4.39 3.62 -8.36
N GLY A 60 5.18 3.86 -7.31
CA GLY A 60 6.65 3.70 -7.33
C GLY A 60 7.13 2.27 -7.12
N SER A 61 6.22 1.32 -6.82
CA SER A 61 6.58 -0.07 -6.59
C SER A 61 6.70 -0.85 -7.91
N PRO A 62 7.54 -1.91 -7.96
CA PRO A 62 7.64 -2.81 -9.11
C PRO A 62 6.29 -3.44 -9.52
N ILE A 63 5.30 -3.45 -8.63
CA ILE A 63 3.95 -3.97 -8.86
C ILE A 63 3.13 -3.02 -9.74
N ALA A 64 3.29 -1.69 -9.61
CA ALA A 64 2.66 -0.77 -10.55
C ALA A 64 3.19 -0.96 -11.96
N ASN A 65 4.47 -1.30 -12.13
CA ASN A 65 5.04 -1.61 -13.44
C ASN A 65 4.55 -2.97 -14.00
N LEU A 66 4.05 -3.86 -13.13
CA LEU A 66 3.48 -5.15 -13.49
C LEU A 66 1.98 -5.05 -13.84
N ILE A 67 1.26 -4.11 -13.21
CA ILE A 67 -0.17 -3.85 -13.42
C ILE A 67 -0.40 -2.83 -14.54
N TYR A 68 0.44 -1.80 -14.62
CA TYR A 68 0.56 -0.87 -15.74
C TYR A 68 1.86 -1.18 -16.48
N PRO A 69 1.86 -2.15 -17.41
CA PRO A 69 3.00 -2.31 -18.30
C PRO A 69 3.11 -1.04 -19.15
N SER A 70 4.03 -0.15 -18.80
CA SER A 70 4.45 0.93 -19.68
C SER A 70 5.04 0.27 -20.93
N ARG A 71 4.35 0.45 -22.05
CA ARG A 71 4.78 0.06 -23.41
C ARG A 71 6.21 0.49 -23.70
#